data_AF-A0AAV1I7M3-F1
#
_entry.id   AF-A0AAV1I7M3-F1
#
_cell.length_a   1.000
_cell.length_b   1.000
_cell.length_c   1.000
_cell.angle_alpha   90.00
_cell.angle_beta   90.00
_cell.angle_gamma   90.00
#
_symmetry.space_group_name_H-M   'P 1'
#
loop_
_entity.id
_entity.type
_entity.pdbx_description
1 polymer ?
#
loop_
_entity_poly.entity_id
_entity_poly.type
_entity_poly.pdbx_seq_one_letter_code
_entity_poly.pdbx_strand_id
1 'polypeptide(L)'
;MRVRASKKARLAEARKPIDTETKLETDSPQKLWDEHISQRKPKLFHSQLKSGKWNTDAWLESFPEHLKEQAGNSAVEVEFRDADSTGFGHGQKTEMSFGAFLDRISKGDTSLYLTAQEPAWDEEHRVPKVLSQLLEKLQQDFPVVPEVLGYLVPHQINLWIGAAPEGSSSGLHHDYHDNLYCLLRGRKRFRLYPPAMARRLSTRGAIHKIHPNGRIVYEGQEGTRADGATEEQVKMFEARRSAEAELRAAEAECARQRSQSGAPSPQALARLDAAEQALDAALGDDLDNFAANGDASEDLNEENEEAPEDSSNEEDTDDTEAGSKIRQQSSPPAGGRKGGPEERLQEPDSFSRVRDLGRDEEEIRREFPDWPGSAAAIEVVVNEGQMLYLPAGWFHEVTSYGKQHIALSYWMHPPDNLAAGPEGFERPYTSDFWPQTWRALSDG
;
A
#
# COMPACT_ATOMS: atom_id res chain seq x y z
N MET A 1 18.73 -14.58 -31.48
CA MET A 1 19.24 -15.56 -30.49
C MET A 1 19.81 -14.96 -29.19
N ARG A 2 20.25 -13.68 -29.13
CA ARG A 2 20.82 -13.06 -27.91
C ARG A 2 19.83 -12.70 -26.79
N VAL A 3 18.54 -12.46 -27.08
CA VAL A 3 17.53 -12.02 -26.08
C VAL A 3 17.06 -13.17 -25.16
N ARG A 4 16.98 -14.41 -25.65
CA ARG A 4 16.53 -15.58 -24.85
C ARG A 4 17.57 -16.04 -23.81
N ALA A 5 18.85 -15.82 -24.06
CA ALA A 5 19.93 -16.15 -23.11
C ALA A 5 19.87 -15.27 -21.85
N SER A 6 19.49 -13.99 -22.01
CA SER A 6 19.32 -13.02 -20.91
C SER A 6 18.17 -13.39 -19.96
N LYS A 7 17.00 -13.77 -20.49
CA LYS A 7 15.83 -14.12 -19.66
C LYS A 7 16.05 -15.41 -18.85
N LYS A 8 16.70 -16.42 -19.45
CA LYS A 8 17.00 -17.70 -18.77
C LYS A 8 18.05 -17.54 -17.65
N ALA A 9 19.05 -16.69 -17.86
CA ALA A 9 20.05 -16.36 -16.84
C ALA A 9 19.45 -15.56 -15.67
N ARG A 10 18.60 -14.56 -15.96
CA ARG A 10 17.86 -13.81 -14.90
C ARG A 10 16.93 -14.70 -14.09
N LEU A 11 16.24 -15.64 -14.73
CA LEU A 11 15.37 -16.60 -14.05
C LEU A 11 16.17 -17.59 -13.18
N ALA A 12 17.36 -18.00 -13.62
CA ALA A 12 18.24 -18.88 -12.85
C ALA A 12 18.86 -18.17 -11.64
N GLU A 13 19.22 -16.89 -11.78
CA GLU A 13 19.75 -16.08 -10.68
C GLU A 13 18.68 -15.77 -9.62
N ALA A 14 17.45 -15.47 -10.05
CA ALA A 14 16.30 -15.26 -9.16
C ALA A 14 15.81 -16.54 -8.46
N ARG A 15 16.35 -17.72 -8.81
CA ARG A 15 16.00 -19.03 -8.22
C ARG A 15 17.01 -19.52 -7.19
N LYS A 16 18.08 -18.77 -6.93
CA LYS A 16 19.02 -19.15 -5.87
C LYS A 16 18.30 -19.10 -4.52
N PRO A 17 18.51 -20.09 -3.62
CA PRO A 17 18.01 -20.02 -2.26
C PRO A 17 18.40 -18.69 -1.64
N ILE A 18 17.46 -18.04 -0.96
CA ILE A 18 17.78 -16.88 -0.12
C ILE A 18 18.61 -17.44 1.03
N ASP A 19 19.80 -16.89 1.22
CA ASP A 19 20.67 -17.28 2.34
C ASP A 19 19.92 -17.02 3.66
N THR A 20 19.63 -18.10 4.39
CA THR A 20 18.87 -18.08 5.65
C THR A 20 19.76 -17.92 6.88
N GLU A 21 21.09 -17.93 6.74
CA GLU A 21 22.04 -17.93 7.86
C GLU A 21 22.88 -16.65 7.99
N THR A 22 22.76 -15.68 7.08
CA THR A 22 23.52 -14.42 7.21
C THR A 22 23.01 -13.55 8.35
N LYS A 23 23.73 -13.55 9.48
CA LYS A 23 23.76 -12.39 10.39
C LYS A 23 24.35 -11.21 9.62
N LEU A 24 23.49 -10.30 9.17
CA LEU A 24 23.91 -9.05 8.57
C LEU A 24 24.23 -8.05 9.67
N GLU A 25 25.40 -8.20 10.28
CA GLU A 25 25.83 -7.25 11.30
C GLU A 25 26.14 -5.85 10.74
N THR A 26 26.25 -5.64 9.42
CA THR A 26 26.57 -4.29 8.88
C THR A 26 26.20 -4.09 7.40
N ASP A 27 24.92 -4.15 7.02
CA ASP A 27 24.51 -3.62 5.72
C ASP A 27 23.97 -2.21 5.91
N SER A 28 24.82 -1.22 5.65
CA SER A 28 24.38 0.16 5.47
C SER A 28 23.23 0.20 4.45
N PRO A 29 22.28 1.13 4.54
CA PRO A 29 21.15 1.24 3.61
C PRO A 29 21.56 1.19 2.13
N GLN A 30 22.71 1.79 1.79
CA GLN A 30 23.34 1.73 0.46
C GLN A 30 23.66 0.30 -0.02
N LYS A 31 24.14 -0.57 0.88
CA LYS A 31 24.49 -1.95 0.54
C LYS A 31 23.24 -2.80 0.29
N LEU A 32 22.20 -2.63 1.11
CA LEU A 32 20.90 -3.26 0.83
C LEU A 32 20.37 -2.79 -0.53
N TRP A 33 20.56 -1.51 -0.86
CA TRP A 33 20.21 -0.99 -2.18
C TRP A 33 20.96 -1.68 -3.32
N ASP A 34 22.29 -1.70 -3.27
CA ASP A 34 23.15 -2.19 -4.34
C ASP A 34 22.96 -3.70 -4.60
N GLU A 35 22.81 -4.48 -3.53
CA GLU A 35 22.77 -5.94 -3.64
C GLU A 35 21.35 -6.49 -3.83
N HIS A 36 20.32 -5.79 -3.32
CA HIS A 36 18.96 -6.30 -3.23
C HIS A 36 17.90 -5.38 -3.86
N ILE A 37 17.75 -4.14 -3.41
CA ILE A 37 16.65 -3.25 -3.87
C ILE A 37 16.81 -2.92 -5.36
N SER A 38 17.98 -2.44 -5.80
CA SER A 38 18.25 -2.12 -7.22
C SER A 38 18.17 -3.36 -8.13
N GLN A 39 18.50 -4.54 -7.58
CA GLN A 39 18.46 -5.81 -8.30
C GLN A 39 17.09 -6.51 -8.24
N ARG A 40 16.12 -5.95 -7.50
CA ARG A 40 14.78 -6.50 -7.27
C ARG A 40 14.83 -7.93 -6.71
N LYS A 41 15.72 -8.17 -5.75
CA LYS A 41 15.91 -9.47 -5.08
C LYS A 41 15.41 -9.42 -3.63
N PRO A 42 14.61 -10.40 -3.18
CA PRO A 42 14.22 -10.49 -1.78
C PRO A 42 15.43 -10.72 -0.88
N LYS A 43 15.34 -10.27 0.37
CA LYS A 43 16.41 -10.42 1.36
C LYS A 43 15.84 -10.63 2.76
N LEU A 44 16.19 -11.77 3.36
CA LEU A 44 16.00 -12.02 4.78
C LEU A 44 17.22 -11.49 5.55
N PHE A 45 16.98 -10.77 6.63
CA PHE A 45 18.05 -10.25 7.48
C PHE A 45 17.58 -10.02 8.92
N HIS A 46 18.55 -9.89 9.82
CA HIS A 46 18.30 -9.38 11.17
C HIS A 46 18.61 -7.89 11.13
N SER A 47 17.69 -7.06 11.59
CA SER A 47 17.94 -5.63 11.78
C SER A 47 17.93 -5.31 13.27
N GLN A 48 18.56 -4.21 13.66
CA GLN A 48 18.50 -3.70 15.02
C GLN A 48 17.10 -3.14 15.29
N LEU A 49 16.12 -4.02 15.53
CA LEU A 49 14.86 -3.69 16.21
C LEU A 49 15.09 -3.16 17.65
N LYS A 50 16.34 -2.91 18.04
CA LYS A 50 16.80 -2.57 19.39
C LYS A 50 17.49 -1.20 19.50
N SER A 51 17.56 -0.42 18.41
CA SER A 51 18.21 0.90 18.44
C SER A 51 17.22 2.05 18.29
N GLY A 52 17.23 2.96 19.27
CA GLY A 52 16.94 4.39 19.14
C GLY A 52 15.49 4.87 18.97
N LYS A 53 14.62 4.13 18.28
CA LYS A 53 13.18 4.45 18.11
C LYS A 53 12.28 3.21 18.04
N TRP A 54 12.87 2.04 18.26
CA TRP A 54 12.18 0.77 18.12
C TRP A 54 11.93 0.20 19.52
N ASN A 55 10.70 0.38 20.02
CA ASN A 55 10.26 -0.02 21.36
C ASN A 55 9.18 -1.11 21.30
N THR A 56 9.14 -1.88 20.21
CA THR A 56 8.18 -2.98 20.08
C THR A 56 8.42 -4.12 21.08
N ASP A 57 9.57 -4.16 21.78
CA ASP A 57 9.80 -5.10 22.89
C ASP A 57 8.73 -4.91 24.00
N ALA A 58 8.34 -3.65 24.28
CA ALA A 58 7.29 -3.35 25.26
C ALA A 58 5.93 -3.96 24.88
N TRP A 59 5.62 -4.01 23.58
CA TRP A 59 4.41 -4.65 23.06
C TRP A 59 4.39 -6.15 23.38
N LEU A 60 5.55 -6.79 23.39
CA LEU A 60 5.69 -8.24 23.58
C LEU A 60 5.78 -8.63 25.04
N GLU A 61 6.58 -7.92 25.85
CA GLU A 61 6.81 -8.23 27.26
C GLU A 61 5.55 -8.12 28.11
N SER A 62 4.65 -7.20 27.75
CA SER A 62 3.43 -6.90 28.50
C SER A 62 2.15 -7.16 27.71
N PHE A 63 2.23 -7.97 26.65
CA PHE A 63 1.08 -8.27 25.79
C PHE A 63 -0.11 -8.87 26.58
N PRO A 64 -1.35 -8.38 26.42
CA PRO A 64 -1.80 -7.31 25.52
C PRO A 64 -1.83 -5.90 26.13
N GLU A 65 -1.45 -5.74 27.40
CA GLU A 65 -1.83 -4.57 28.19
C GLU A 65 -1.22 -3.26 27.71
N HIS A 66 0.04 -3.24 27.27
CA HIS A 66 0.63 -2.03 26.73
C HIS A 66 -0.05 -1.55 25.45
N LEU A 67 -0.39 -2.46 24.53
CA LEU A 67 -1.14 -2.12 23.31
C LEU A 67 -2.55 -1.62 23.63
N LYS A 68 -3.20 -2.21 24.65
CA LYS A 68 -4.51 -1.76 25.13
C LYS A 68 -4.46 -0.38 25.77
N GLU A 69 -3.43 -0.09 26.54
CA GLU A 69 -3.24 1.22 27.17
C GLU A 69 -3.08 2.33 26.10
N GLN A 70 -2.30 2.07 25.05
CA GLN A 70 -2.03 3.07 24.00
C GLN A 70 -3.20 3.24 23.03
N ALA A 71 -3.83 2.14 22.59
CA ALA A 71 -4.77 2.18 21.47
C ALA A 71 -6.00 1.27 21.65
N GLY A 72 -6.30 0.76 22.85
CA GLY A 72 -7.36 -0.21 23.07
C GLY A 72 -8.78 0.28 22.72
N ASN A 73 -9.00 1.59 22.73
CA ASN A 73 -10.29 2.20 22.37
C ASN A 73 -10.42 2.47 20.86
N SER A 74 -9.35 2.31 20.07
CA SER A 74 -9.42 2.51 18.62
C SER A 74 -10.34 1.48 17.98
N ALA A 75 -11.21 1.92 17.08
CA ALA A 75 -11.95 1.02 16.21
C ALA A 75 -10.98 0.34 15.24
N VAL A 76 -11.16 -0.96 15.04
CA VAL A 76 -10.39 -1.76 14.09
C VAL A 76 -11.33 -2.67 13.32
N GLU A 77 -11.01 -2.85 12.06
CA GLU A 77 -11.68 -3.83 11.21
C GLU A 77 -10.88 -5.13 11.26
N VAL A 78 -11.56 -6.22 11.65
CA VAL A 78 -10.92 -7.54 11.77
C VAL A 78 -11.61 -8.55 10.88
N GLU A 79 -10.81 -9.37 10.23
CA GLU A 79 -11.28 -10.49 9.45
C GLU A 79 -11.73 -11.62 10.39
N PHE A 80 -12.95 -12.09 10.19
CA PHE A 80 -13.53 -13.25 10.86
C PHE A 80 -13.54 -14.46 9.95
N ARG A 81 -13.01 -15.56 10.46
CA ARG A 81 -13.01 -16.87 9.83
C ARG A 81 -14.09 -17.75 10.41
N ASP A 82 -14.99 -18.20 9.53
CA ASP A 82 -15.86 -19.31 9.86
C ASP A 82 -15.08 -20.64 9.77
N ALA A 83 -15.57 -21.67 10.47
CA ALA A 83 -14.90 -22.96 10.64
C ALA A 83 -14.56 -23.68 9.32
N ASP A 84 -15.20 -23.29 8.21
CA ASP A 84 -15.03 -23.88 6.87
C ASP A 84 -14.00 -23.14 5.98
N SER A 85 -13.40 -22.05 6.46
CA SER A 85 -12.44 -21.22 5.71
C SER A 85 -10.97 -21.66 5.92
N THR A 86 -10.19 -21.76 4.84
CA THR A 86 -8.84 -22.35 4.87
C THR A 86 -7.67 -21.33 4.88
N GLY A 87 -7.93 -20.02 4.88
CA GLY A 87 -6.92 -18.95 4.76
C GLY A 87 -7.34 -17.55 5.25
N PHE A 88 -6.40 -16.61 5.33
CA PHE A 88 -6.60 -15.17 5.68
C PHE A 88 -6.69 -14.38 4.37
N GLY A 89 -7.46 -13.29 4.36
CA GLY A 89 -7.78 -12.45 3.19
C GLY A 89 -9.14 -12.75 2.54
N HIS A 90 -10.02 -13.52 3.19
CA HIS A 90 -11.28 -14.03 2.61
C HIS A 90 -12.48 -14.07 3.57
N GLY A 91 -12.27 -13.75 4.85
CA GLY A 91 -13.27 -13.78 5.91
C GLY A 91 -14.22 -12.57 5.88
N GLN A 92 -15.35 -12.70 6.58
CA GLN A 92 -16.24 -11.56 6.79
C GLN A 92 -15.54 -10.57 7.71
N LYS A 93 -15.56 -9.29 7.36
CA LYS A 93 -15.00 -8.26 8.21
C LYS A 93 -16.01 -7.84 9.27
N THR A 94 -15.52 -7.53 10.46
CA THR A 94 -16.34 -7.00 11.54
C THR A 94 -15.55 -5.93 12.28
N GLU A 95 -16.22 -4.84 12.61
CA GLU A 95 -15.63 -3.78 13.42
C GLU A 95 -15.69 -4.16 14.91
N MET A 96 -14.61 -3.89 15.64
CA MET A 96 -14.59 -3.93 17.10
C MET A 96 -13.53 -2.98 17.66
N SER A 97 -13.52 -2.78 18.99
CA SER A 97 -12.41 -2.07 19.62
C SER A 97 -11.15 -2.94 19.62
N PHE A 98 -10.00 -2.30 19.42
CA PHE A 98 -8.71 -2.97 19.41
C PHE A 98 -8.45 -3.74 20.72
N GLY A 99 -8.88 -3.20 21.85
CA GLY A 99 -8.76 -3.87 23.14
C GLY A 99 -9.58 -5.15 23.24
N ALA A 100 -10.81 -5.15 22.72
CA ALA A 100 -11.65 -6.36 22.69
C ALA A 100 -11.04 -7.43 21.76
N PHE A 101 -10.51 -7.01 20.60
CA PHE A 101 -9.75 -7.89 19.71
C PHE A 101 -8.55 -8.52 20.43
N LEU A 102 -7.72 -7.71 21.09
CA LEU A 102 -6.53 -8.20 21.80
C LEU A 102 -6.88 -9.17 22.95
N ASP A 103 -7.98 -8.92 23.67
CA ASP A 103 -8.46 -9.83 24.71
C ASP A 103 -8.86 -11.21 24.14
N ARG A 104 -9.45 -11.25 22.94
CA ARG A 104 -9.79 -12.51 22.25
C ARG A 104 -8.54 -13.24 21.75
N ILE A 105 -7.62 -12.54 21.10
CA ILE A 105 -6.34 -13.12 20.66
C ILE A 105 -5.53 -13.65 21.84
N SER A 106 -5.54 -12.95 22.98
CA SER A 106 -4.86 -13.39 24.21
C SER A 106 -5.43 -14.69 24.79
N LYS A 107 -6.71 -14.96 24.55
CA LYS A 107 -7.38 -16.22 24.92
C LYS A 107 -7.20 -17.33 23.88
N GLY A 108 -6.48 -17.07 22.78
CA GLY A 108 -6.20 -18.04 21.73
C GLY A 108 -7.30 -18.17 20.69
N ASP A 109 -8.09 -17.11 20.48
CA ASP A 109 -9.10 -17.08 19.42
C ASP A 109 -8.44 -17.08 18.04
N THR A 110 -8.57 -18.20 17.32
CA THR A 110 -8.01 -18.39 15.97
C THR A 110 -8.94 -17.95 14.85
N SER A 111 -10.15 -17.49 15.18
CA SER A 111 -11.13 -17.03 14.20
C SER A 111 -10.90 -15.59 13.75
N LEU A 112 -10.05 -14.83 14.46
CA LEU A 112 -9.83 -13.41 14.19
C LEU A 112 -8.45 -13.13 13.63
N TYR A 113 -8.38 -12.13 12.75
CA TYR A 113 -7.15 -11.55 12.25
C TYR A 113 -7.29 -10.07 11.99
N LEU A 114 -6.33 -9.31 12.52
CA LEU A 114 -6.18 -7.91 12.17
C LEU A 114 -5.45 -7.85 10.83
N THR A 115 -6.17 -7.42 9.81
CA THR A 115 -5.65 -7.15 8.46
C THR A 115 -5.12 -5.71 8.36
N ALA A 116 -4.64 -5.32 7.17
CA ALA A 116 -4.26 -3.95 6.89
C ALA A 116 -5.41 -3.00 7.23
N GLN A 117 -5.10 -1.86 7.83
CA GLN A 117 -6.07 -0.84 8.18
C GLN A 117 -5.83 0.35 7.26
N GLU A 118 -6.89 0.84 6.61
CA GLU A 118 -6.80 1.97 5.68
C GLU A 118 -6.36 3.25 6.40
N PRO A 119 -5.31 3.94 5.93
CA PRO A 119 -4.98 5.27 6.39
C PRO A 119 -6.05 6.29 5.98
N ALA A 120 -6.22 7.32 6.80
CA ALA A 120 -7.09 8.43 6.45
C ALA A 120 -6.48 9.28 5.32
N TRP A 121 -7.34 10.00 4.62
CA TRP A 121 -6.94 11.00 3.63
C TRP A 121 -6.42 12.28 4.31
N ASP A 122 -5.30 12.83 3.84
CA ASP A 122 -4.82 14.17 4.22
C ASP A 122 -5.42 15.21 3.26
N GLU A 123 -6.39 15.97 3.75
CA GLU A 123 -7.08 17.01 2.97
C GLU A 123 -6.18 18.21 2.60
N GLU A 124 -5.19 18.52 3.42
CA GLU A 124 -4.30 19.67 3.22
C GLU A 124 -3.31 19.38 2.07
N HIS A 125 -2.71 18.20 2.11
CA HIS A 125 -1.71 17.77 1.15
C HIS A 125 -2.31 16.97 -0.01
N ARG A 126 -3.59 16.62 0.07
CA ARG A 126 -4.34 15.80 -0.91
C ARG A 126 -3.65 14.49 -1.24
N VAL A 127 -3.26 13.75 -0.21
CA VAL A 127 -2.66 12.44 -0.32
C VAL A 127 -3.06 11.54 0.85
N PRO A 128 -3.03 10.20 0.72
CA PRO A 128 -3.27 9.30 1.82
C PRO A 128 -2.16 9.47 2.86
N LYS A 129 -2.55 9.40 4.14
CA LYS A 129 -1.57 9.23 5.21
C LYS A 129 -0.87 7.89 5.09
N VAL A 130 0.29 7.77 5.75
CA VAL A 130 1.06 6.50 5.81
C VAL A 130 0.60 5.61 6.96
N LEU A 131 0.04 6.20 8.02
CA LEU A 131 -0.40 5.49 9.22
C LEU A 131 -1.92 5.47 9.30
N SER A 132 -2.48 4.31 9.62
CA SER A 132 -3.87 4.21 10.06
C SER A 132 -4.07 4.87 11.42
N GLN A 133 -5.31 5.19 11.77
CA GLN A 133 -5.66 5.78 13.07
C GLN A 133 -5.14 4.95 14.25
N LEU A 134 -5.13 3.62 14.11
CA LEU A 134 -4.55 2.71 15.10
C LEU A 134 -3.04 2.94 15.24
N LEU A 135 -2.31 3.02 14.12
CA LEU A 135 -0.86 3.15 14.11
C LEU A 135 -0.37 4.55 14.48
N GLU A 136 -1.17 5.60 14.25
CA GLU A 136 -0.90 6.95 14.78
C GLU A 136 -0.78 6.94 16.31
N LYS A 137 -1.57 6.11 17.02
CA LYS A 137 -1.50 5.95 18.49
C LYS A 137 -0.31 5.13 18.98
N LEU A 138 0.34 4.39 18.08
CA LEU A 138 1.44 3.48 18.36
C LEU A 138 2.79 3.98 17.79
N GLN A 139 2.77 5.09 17.06
CA GLN A 139 3.90 5.60 16.27
C GLN A 139 5.16 5.85 17.12
N GLN A 140 5.02 6.18 18.40
CA GLN A 140 6.17 6.40 19.29
C GLN A 140 7.09 5.17 19.43
N ASP A 141 6.59 3.97 19.12
CA ASP A 141 7.32 2.72 19.32
C ASP A 141 8.03 2.20 18.05
N PHE A 142 7.85 2.85 16.89
CA PHE A 142 8.52 2.47 15.65
C PHE A 142 8.76 3.68 14.73
N PRO A 143 9.85 3.71 13.94
CA PRO A 143 10.06 4.76 12.94
C PRO A 143 9.09 4.59 11.77
N VAL A 144 8.62 5.71 11.21
CA VAL A 144 7.80 5.72 9.97
C VAL A 144 8.63 5.29 8.76
N VAL A 145 9.89 5.68 8.70
CA VAL A 145 10.85 5.21 7.69
C VAL A 145 12.03 4.55 8.40
N PRO A 146 12.11 3.21 8.41
CA PRO A 146 13.28 2.49 8.91
C PRO A 146 14.54 2.92 8.16
N GLU A 147 15.63 3.19 8.89
CA GLU A 147 16.89 3.69 8.32
C GLU A 147 17.40 2.82 7.14
N VAL A 148 17.20 1.51 7.23
CA VAL A 148 17.61 0.53 6.22
C VAL A 148 16.96 0.75 4.84
N LEU A 149 15.80 1.43 4.78
CA LEU A 149 15.10 1.75 3.54
C LEU A 149 15.60 3.04 2.86
N GLY A 150 16.46 3.80 3.53
CA GLY A 150 17.11 4.99 2.97
C GLY A 150 16.12 6.02 2.43
N TYR A 151 16.18 6.28 1.12
CA TYR A 151 15.40 7.32 0.43
C TYR A 151 14.12 6.79 -0.23
N LEU A 152 13.73 5.53 0.03
CA LEU A 152 12.44 5.04 -0.41
C LEU A 152 11.31 5.82 0.29
N VAL A 153 10.24 6.09 -0.46
CA VAL A 153 9.08 6.84 0.03
C VAL A 153 8.03 5.85 0.56
N PRO A 154 7.61 5.98 1.83
CA PRO A 154 6.60 5.11 2.40
C PRO A 154 5.25 5.35 1.74
N HIS A 155 4.54 4.26 1.51
CA HIS A 155 3.15 4.27 1.08
C HIS A 155 2.23 4.04 2.28
N GLN A 156 2.47 2.96 3.02
CA GLN A 156 1.62 2.56 4.15
C GLN A 156 2.39 1.65 5.11
N ILE A 157 2.05 1.71 6.39
CA ILE A 157 2.53 0.75 7.39
C ILE A 157 1.34 -0.06 7.87
N ASN A 158 1.50 -1.38 7.92
CA ASN A 158 0.45 -2.30 8.36
C ASN A 158 0.86 -3.07 9.60
N LEU A 159 -0.12 -3.31 10.47
CA LEU A 159 0.01 -4.15 11.66
C LEU A 159 -0.82 -5.42 11.48
N TRP A 160 -0.15 -6.56 11.59
CA TRP A 160 -0.76 -7.87 11.43
C TRP A 160 -0.78 -8.60 12.75
N ILE A 161 -1.96 -8.94 13.27
CA ILE A 161 -2.11 -9.69 14.53
C ILE A 161 -3.10 -10.84 14.34
N GLY A 162 -2.74 -12.04 14.79
CA GLY A 162 -3.64 -13.17 14.79
C GLY A 162 -3.11 -14.36 15.58
N ALA A 163 -3.86 -15.46 15.56
CA ALA A 163 -3.49 -16.73 16.17
C ALA A 163 -3.64 -17.87 15.16
N ALA A 164 -2.58 -18.66 14.97
CA ALA A 164 -2.54 -19.76 14.01
C ALA A 164 -1.65 -20.91 14.53
N PRO A 165 -2.09 -21.66 15.56
CA PRO A 165 -1.29 -22.74 16.13
C PRO A 165 -0.99 -23.84 15.10
N GLU A 166 -1.97 -24.19 14.25
CA GLU A 166 -1.85 -25.21 13.21
C GLU A 166 -1.37 -24.67 11.86
N GLY A 167 -1.00 -23.39 11.79
CA GLY A 167 -0.61 -22.75 10.55
C GLY A 167 -1.79 -22.16 9.78
N SER A 168 -1.56 -21.06 9.08
CA SER A 168 -2.60 -20.48 8.24
C SER A 168 -2.09 -19.62 7.09
N SER A 169 -2.64 -19.84 5.90
CA SER A 169 -2.14 -19.28 4.64
C SER A 169 -2.88 -18.01 4.23
N SER A 170 -2.18 -17.06 3.61
CA SER A 170 -2.76 -15.89 2.92
C SER A 170 -3.23 -16.19 1.49
N GLY A 171 -3.00 -17.41 0.99
CA GLY A 171 -3.07 -17.70 -0.45
C GLY A 171 -1.92 -17.04 -1.23
N LEU A 172 -1.76 -17.47 -2.48
CA LEU A 172 -0.72 -16.97 -3.38
C LEU A 172 -1.18 -15.67 -4.06
N HIS A 173 -0.48 -14.57 -3.82
CA HIS A 173 -0.75 -13.25 -4.41
C HIS A 173 0.57 -12.48 -4.59
N HIS A 174 0.52 -11.23 -5.06
CA HIS A 174 1.67 -10.33 -5.00
C HIS A 174 1.23 -8.94 -4.57
N ASP A 175 2.12 -8.17 -3.96
CA ASP A 175 1.86 -6.76 -3.65
C ASP A 175 2.31 -5.90 -4.85
N TYR A 176 1.74 -4.69 -4.95
CA TYR A 176 2.19 -3.68 -5.92
C TYR A 176 3.34 -2.81 -5.40
N HIS A 177 3.69 -2.98 -4.13
CA HIS A 177 4.60 -2.14 -3.37
C HIS A 177 5.81 -2.94 -2.91
N ASP A 178 6.91 -2.25 -2.64
CA ASP A 178 8.04 -2.87 -1.96
C ASP A 178 7.66 -3.07 -0.48
N ASN A 179 7.89 -4.25 0.06
CA ASN A 179 7.46 -4.62 1.40
C ASN A 179 8.67 -4.96 2.28
N LEU A 180 8.85 -4.24 3.39
CA LEU A 180 9.73 -4.66 4.48
C LEU A 180 8.89 -5.28 5.60
N TYR A 181 8.86 -6.61 5.63
CA TYR A 181 8.08 -7.38 6.58
C TYR A 181 8.89 -7.68 7.84
N CYS A 182 8.50 -7.11 8.98
CA CYS A 182 9.17 -7.20 10.27
C CYS A 182 8.39 -8.12 11.23
N LEU A 183 8.92 -9.31 11.52
CA LEU A 183 8.23 -10.26 12.40
C LEU A 183 8.59 -10.03 13.88
N LEU A 184 7.60 -9.63 14.68
CA LEU A 184 7.77 -9.32 16.10
C LEU A 184 7.51 -10.56 16.98
N ARG A 185 6.49 -11.36 16.66
CA ARG A 185 6.13 -12.59 17.38
C ARG A 185 5.64 -13.68 16.41
N GLY A 186 5.94 -14.94 16.72
CA GLY A 186 5.52 -16.11 15.97
C GLY A 186 6.51 -16.53 14.89
N ARG A 187 6.03 -17.23 13.87
CA ARG A 187 6.84 -17.69 12.73
C ARG A 187 6.05 -17.55 11.44
N LYS A 188 6.72 -17.15 10.36
CA LYS A 188 6.11 -17.05 9.02
C LYS A 188 6.93 -17.86 8.01
N ARG A 189 6.26 -18.61 7.15
CA ARG A 189 6.86 -19.28 5.99
C ARG A 189 6.35 -18.59 4.73
N PHE A 190 7.25 -18.03 3.94
CA PHE A 190 6.96 -17.45 2.63
C PHE A 190 7.38 -18.43 1.54
N ARG A 191 6.51 -18.64 0.55
CA ARG A 191 6.87 -19.27 -0.73
C ARG A 191 6.84 -18.23 -1.83
N LEU A 192 8.01 -17.90 -2.36
CA LEU A 192 8.20 -16.77 -3.25
C LEU A 192 8.40 -17.21 -4.71
N TYR A 193 7.71 -16.58 -5.64
CA TYR A 193 7.95 -16.71 -7.08
C TYR A 193 8.26 -15.33 -7.69
N PRO A 194 9.28 -15.23 -8.56
CA PRO A 194 9.64 -13.95 -9.15
C PRO A 194 8.58 -13.45 -10.13
N PRO A 195 8.44 -12.12 -10.33
CA PRO A 195 7.47 -11.54 -11.27
C PRO A 195 7.60 -12.06 -12.70
N ALA A 196 8.80 -12.53 -13.09
CA ALA A 196 9.04 -13.17 -14.37
C ALA A 196 8.20 -14.45 -14.62
N MET A 197 7.63 -15.03 -13.56
CA MET A 197 6.72 -16.18 -13.61
C MET A 197 5.24 -15.80 -13.55
N ALA A 198 4.88 -14.51 -13.40
CA ALA A 198 3.50 -14.06 -13.18
C ALA A 198 2.47 -14.65 -14.14
N ARG A 199 2.77 -14.67 -15.45
CA ARG A 199 1.87 -15.22 -16.49
C ARG A 199 1.61 -16.74 -16.37
N ARG A 200 2.36 -17.44 -15.52
CA ARG A 200 2.23 -18.88 -15.24
C ARG A 200 1.61 -19.14 -13.86
N LEU A 201 1.32 -18.09 -13.09
CA LEU A 201 0.74 -18.18 -11.75
C LEU A 201 -0.76 -17.89 -11.75
N SER A 202 -1.39 -17.85 -12.93
CA SER A 202 -2.86 -17.81 -13.09
C SER A 202 -3.54 -16.74 -12.23
N THR A 203 -3.11 -15.49 -12.38
CA THR A 203 -3.71 -14.33 -11.72
C THR A 203 -5.22 -14.25 -11.99
N ARG A 204 -5.96 -13.64 -11.07
CA ARG A 204 -7.38 -13.33 -11.24
C ARG A 204 -7.55 -12.36 -12.40
N GLY A 205 -6.77 -11.28 -12.38
CA GLY A 205 -6.70 -10.25 -13.40
C GLY A 205 -5.87 -10.65 -14.62
N ALA A 206 -6.17 -10.03 -15.75
CA ALA A 206 -5.41 -10.21 -16.99
C ALA A 206 -4.19 -9.28 -17.00
N ILE A 207 -2.97 -9.84 -17.04
CA ILE A 207 -1.75 -9.03 -17.00
C ILE A 207 -1.56 -8.27 -18.33
N HIS A 208 -1.74 -6.95 -18.27
CA HIS A 208 -1.44 -6.01 -19.35
C HIS A 208 0.08 -5.87 -19.53
N LYS A 209 0.81 -5.48 -18.48
CA LYS A 209 2.26 -5.19 -18.53
C LYS A 209 2.97 -5.61 -17.25
N ILE A 210 4.27 -5.90 -17.37
CA ILE A 210 5.18 -6.04 -16.23
C ILE A 210 6.32 -5.06 -16.46
N HIS A 211 6.47 -4.08 -15.57
CA HIS A 211 7.53 -3.08 -15.63
C HIS A 211 8.90 -3.67 -15.31
N PRO A 212 10.01 -3.03 -15.72
CA PRO A 212 11.37 -3.53 -15.44
C PRO A 212 11.69 -3.75 -13.97
N ASN A 213 11.07 -3.00 -13.06
CA ASN A 213 11.20 -3.16 -11.61
C ASN A 213 10.33 -4.29 -11.03
N GLY A 214 9.57 -5.01 -11.85
CA GLY A 214 8.72 -6.12 -11.42
C GLY A 214 7.27 -5.75 -11.16
N ARG A 215 6.91 -4.46 -11.07
CA ARG A 215 5.51 -4.05 -10.88
C ARG A 215 4.64 -4.57 -12.03
N ILE A 216 3.54 -5.22 -11.68
CA ILE A 216 2.57 -5.78 -12.61
C ILE A 216 1.43 -4.78 -12.77
N VAL A 217 0.95 -4.63 -14.00
CA VAL A 217 -0.19 -3.79 -14.36
C VAL A 217 -1.21 -4.68 -15.05
N TYR A 218 -2.45 -4.64 -14.58
CA TYR A 218 -3.56 -5.42 -15.12
C TYR A 218 -4.34 -4.62 -16.17
N GLU A 219 -5.16 -5.31 -16.96
CA GLU A 219 -6.11 -4.66 -17.89
C GLU A 219 -7.05 -3.74 -17.11
N GLY A 220 -7.26 -2.51 -17.57
CA GLY A 220 -8.01 -1.47 -16.84
C GLY A 220 -7.15 -0.55 -15.97
N GLN A 221 -5.86 -0.87 -15.78
CA GLN A 221 -4.89 -0.04 -15.04
C GLN A 221 -3.89 0.63 -16.01
N GLU A 222 -4.27 0.82 -17.27
CA GLU A 222 -3.40 1.45 -18.27
C GLU A 222 -3.01 2.88 -17.85
N GLY A 223 -1.73 3.23 -18.03
CA GLY A 223 -1.19 4.52 -17.57
C GLY A 223 -0.53 4.46 -16.18
N THR A 224 -0.62 3.33 -15.47
CA THR A 224 0.15 3.11 -14.23
C THR A 224 1.64 2.95 -14.54
N ARG A 225 2.47 3.82 -13.95
CA ARG A 225 3.92 3.86 -14.10
C ARG A 225 4.60 2.76 -13.27
N ALA A 226 5.92 2.61 -13.45
CA ALA A 226 6.70 1.62 -12.72
C ALA A 226 6.76 1.92 -11.20
N ASP A 227 6.70 3.20 -10.83
CA ASP A 227 6.67 3.69 -9.44
C ASP A 227 5.27 3.67 -8.81
N GLY A 228 4.26 3.18 -9.54
CA GLY A 228 2.88 3.04 -9.09
C GLY A 228 2.01 4.27 -9.25
N ALA A 229 2.57 5.45 -9.55
CA ALA A 229 1.78 6.63 -9.88
C ALA A 229 1.14 6.49 -11.27
N THR A 230 0.01 7.13 -11.51
CA THR A 230 -0.52 7.26 -12.88
C THR A 230 0.21 8.36 -13.64
N GLU A 231 0.28 8.24 -14.97
CA GLU A 231 0.79 9.32 -15.83
C GLU A 231 0.04 10.64 -15.62
N GLU A 232 -1.25 10.56 -15.29
CA GLU A 232 -2.10 11.71 -15.04
C GLU A 232 -1.76 12.40 -13.71
N GLN A 233 -1.61 11.64 -12.62
CA GLN A 233 -1.18 12.15 -11.32
C GLN A 233 0.15 12.91 -11.41
N VAL A 234 1.15 12.32 -12.09
CA VAL A 234 2.46 12.96 -12.27
C VAL A 234 2.33 14.24 -13.10
N LYS A 235 1.51 14.23 -14.16
CA LYS A 235 1.29 15.40 -15.01
C LYS A 235 0.60 16.54 -14.24
N MET A 236 -0.42 16.24 -13.43
CA MET A 236 -1.11 17.23 -12.60
C MET A 236 -0.16 17.81 -11.55
N PHE A 237 0.62 16.96 -10.88
CA PHE A 237 1.65 17.40 -9.95
C PHE A 237 2.68 18.34 -10.59
N GLU A 238 3.18 17.98 -11.78
CA GLU A 238 4.13 18.83 -12.52
C GLU A 238 3.49 20.16 -12.93
N ALA A 239 2.23 20.15 -13.36
CA ALA A 239 1.48 21.35 -13.71
C ALA A 239 1.27 22.27 -12.49
N ARG A 240 0.83 21.72 -11.37
CA ARG A 240 0.68 22.44 -10.08
C ARG A 240 2.00 23.04 -9.65
N ARG A 241 3.08 22.26 -9.65
CA ARG A 241 4.42 22.75 -9.28
C ARG A 241 4.91 23.87 -10.17
N SER A 242 4.67 23.77 -11.48
CA SER A 242 5.02 24.84 -12.42
C SER A 242 4.20 26.10 -12.16
N ALA A 243 2.90 25.95 -11.90
CA ALA A 243 2.01 27.08 -11.60
C ALA A 243 2.40 27.77 -10.28
N GLU A 244 2.67 27.01 -9.21
CA GLU A 244 3.14 27.57 -7.95
C GLU A 244 4.50 28.28 -8.07
N ALA A 245 5.43 27.73 -8.86
CA ALA A 245 6.73 28.37 -9.10
C ALA A 245 6.57 29.70 -9.86
N GLU A 246 5.69 29.71 -10.86
CA GLU A 246 5.37 30.92 -11.63
C GLU A 246 4.64 31.97 -10.79
N LEU A 247 3.71 31.54 -9.93
CA LEU A 247 3.01 32.41 -8.99
C LEU A 247 4.00 33.11 -8.03
N ARG A 248 4.87 32.33 -7.36
CA ARG A 248 5.92 32.89 -6.48
C ARG A 248 6.83 33.87 -7.23
N ALA A 249 7.19 33.57 -8.48
CA ALA A 249 8.03 34.45 -9.29
C ALA A 249 7.30 35.74 -9.70
N ALA A 250 6.00 35.66 -10.03
CA ALA A 250 5.16 36.81 -10.36
C ALA A 250 4.91 37.70 -9.13
N GLU A 251 4.66 37.11 -7.96
CA GLU A 251 4.52 37.82 -6.68
C GLU A 251 5.81 38.56 -6.32
N ALA A 252 6.97 37.88 -6.41
CA ALA A 252 8.26 38.48 -6.13
C ALA A 252 8.56 39.67 -7.08
N GLU A 253 8.20 39.54 -8.35
CA GLU A 253 8.33 40.62 -9.33
C GLU A 253 7.41 41.81 -9.00
N CYS A 254 6.14 41.55 -8.68
CA CYS A 254 5.20 42.56 -8.23
C CYS A 254 5.70 43.29 -6.97
N ALA A 255 6.23 42.56 -5.99
CA ALA A 255 6.79 43.12 -4.75
C ALA A 255 8.03 43.99 -5.04
N ARG A 256 8.92 43.53 -5.92
CA ARG A 256 10.10 44.28 -6.37
C ARG A 256 9.71 45.58 -7.06
N GLN A 257 8.72 45.54 -7.96
CA GLN A 257 8.26 46.73 -8.67
C GLN A 257 7.55 47.74 -7.75
N ARG A 258 6.75 47.28 -6.79
CA ARG A 258 6.17 48.16 -5.74
C ARG A 258 7.26 48.91 -5.00
N SER A 259 8.35 48.23 -4.65
CA SER A 259 9.47 48.82 -3.92
C SER A 259 10.26 49.84 -4.74
N GLN A 260 10.34 49.66 -6.07
CA GLN A 260 11.13 50.53 -6.96
C GLN A 260 10.33 51.71 -7.54
N SER A 261 9.05 51.48 -7.87
CA SER A 261 8.23 52.40 -8.69
C SER A 261 6.92 52.80 -8.02
N GLY A 262 6.63 52.31 -6.81
CA GLY A 262 5.39 52.58 -6.06
C GLY A 262 4.19 51.73 -6.46
N ALA A 263 4.18 51.14 -7.67
CA ALA A 263 3.14 50.22 -8.12
C ALA A 263 3.71 49.19 -9.14
N PRO A 264 3.15 47.96 -9.21
CA PRO A 264 3.48 47.03 -10.28
C PRO A 264 2.93 47.51 -11.63
N SER A 265 3.60 47.11 -12.71
CA SER A 265 3.14 47.37 -14.07
C SER A 265 1.91 46.52 -14.42
N PRO A 266 1.06 46.95 -15.38
CA PRO A 266 -0.05 46.13 -15.87
C PRO A 266 0.39 44.75 -16.38
N GLN A 267 1.61 44.65 -16.91
CA GLN A 267 2.17 43.41 -17.42
C GLN A 267 2.56 42.44 -16.28
N ALA A 268 3.07 42.96 -15.16
CA ALA A 268 3.35 42.16 -13.97
C ALA A 268 2.06 41.68 -13.29
N LEU A 269 1.03 42.54 -13.23
CA LEU A 269 -0.29 42.15 -12.71
C LEU A 269 -0.96 41.09 -13.59
N ALA A 270 -0.90 41.23 -14.91
CA ALA A 270 -1.45 40.21 -15.83
C ALA A 270 -0.72 38.87 -15.72
N ARG A 271 0.60 38.88 -15.49
CA ARG A 271 1.37 37.66 -15.22
C ARG A 271 0.98 37.01 -13.90
N LEU A 272 0.74 37.81 -12.86
CA LEU A 272 0.28 37.32 -11.56
C LEU A 272 -1.11 36.66 -11.69
N ASP A 273 -2.07 37.35 -12.29
CA ASP A 273 -3.43 36.83 -12.54
C ASP A 273 -3.42 35.54 -13.38
N ALA A 274 -2.59 35.48 -14.43
CA ALA A 274 -2.44 34.27 -15.22
C ALA A 274 -1.82 33.10 -14.42
N ALA A 275 -0.91 33.38 -13.49
CA ALA A 275 -0.31 32.36 -12.63
C ALA A 275 -1.30 31.85 -11.57
N GLU A 276 -2.12 32.73 -10.99
CA GLU A 276 -3.22 32.36 -10.07
C GLU A 276 -4.24 31.46 -10.79
N GLN A 277 -4.71 31.85 -11.97
CA GLN A 277 -5.64 31.03 -12.77
C GLN A 277 -5.06 29.67 -13.17
N ALA A 278 -3.77 29.62 -13.49
CA ALA A 278 -3.11 28.36 -13.82
C ALA A 278 -3.01 27.43 -12.60
N LEU A 279 -2.80 27.98 -11.40
CA LEU A 279 -2.79 27.20 -10.15
C LEU A 279 -4.19 26.71 -9.81
N ASP A 280 -5.21 27.56 -9.91
CA ASP A 280 -6.60 27.16 -9.68
C ASP A 280 -7.04 26.04 -10.63
N ALA A 281 -6.66 26.13 -11.90
CA ALA A 281 -6.92 25.08 -12.89
C ALA A 281 -6.19 23.77 -12.55
N ALA A 282 -4.99 23.83 -11.98
CA ALA A 282 -4.24 22.65 -11.56
C ALA A 282 -4.78 22.00 -10.28
N LEU A 283 -5.47 22.76 -9.42
CA LEU A 283 -6.08 22.27 -8.17
C LEU A 283 -7.51 21.74 -8.34
N GLY A 284 -8.18 22.12 -9.43
CA GLY A 284 -9.60 21.84 -9.70
C GLY A 284 -9.96 20.37 -9.94
N ASP A 285 -8.97 19.50 -10.22
CA ASP A 285 -9.18 18.09 -10.61
C ASP A 285 -8.58 17.07 -9.61
N ASP A 286 -8.04 17.53 -8.47
CA ASP A 286 -7.22 16.68 -7.58
C ASP A 286 -8.04 15.73 -6.68
N LEU A 287 -9.34 15.97 -6.44
CA LEU A 287 -10.14 15.16 -5.51
C LEU A 287 -10.51 13.77 -6.07
N ASP A 288 -10.71 13.64 -7.38
CA ASP A 288 -11.14 12.38 -7.99
C ASP A 288 -9.97 11.46 -8.37
N ASN A 289 -8.78 12.01 -8.66
CA ASN A 289 -7.71 11.26 -9.34
C ASN A 289 -6.77 10.46 -8.43
N PHE A 290 -6.74 10.77 -7.14
CA PHE A 290 -5.98 9.98 -6.16
C PHE A 290 -6.86 8.93 -5.47
N ALA A 291 -8.16 9.24 -5.24
CA ALA A 291 -9.14 8.29 -4.75
C ALA A 291 -9.46 7.20 -5.79
N ALA A 292 -9.58 7.55 -7.08
CA ALA A 292 -9.85 6.58 -8.15
C ALA A 292 -8.70 5.61 -8.45
N ASN A 293 -7.49 5.89 -7.95
CA ASN A 293 -6.30 5.05 -8.14
C ASN A 293 -5.54 4.82 -6.82
N GLY A 294 -6.24 4.96 -5.69
CA GLY A 294 -5.88 4.17 -4.52
C GLY A 294 -5.91 2.74 -5.03
N ASP A 295 -4.74 2.18 -5.32
CA ASP A 295 -4.52 0.76 -5.20
C ASP A 295 -4.91 0.51 -3.75
N ALA A 296 -6.20 0.21 -3.55
CA ALA A 296 -6.82 0.17 -2.24
C ALA A 296 -5.85 -0.61 -1.34
N SER A 297 -5.77 -0.33 -0.03
CA SER A 297 -5.50 -1.48 0.81
C SER A 297 -6.52 -2.51 0.35
N GLU A 298 -6.06 -3.60 -0.27
CA GLU A 298 -6.94 -4.53 -0.97
C GLU A 298 -7.80 -5.22 0.09
N ASP A 299 -8.88 -4.55 0.47
CA ASP A 299 -9.72 -4.91 1.59
C ASP A 299 -10.97 -3.99 1.61
N LEU A 300 -11.74 -4.06 0.52
CA LEU A 300 -13.20 -4.00 0.45
C LEU A 300 -13.96 -2.80 1.09
N ASN A 301 -14.24 -1.85 0.20
CA ASN A 301 -15.41 -0.98 0.05
C ASN A 301 -15.60 0.31 0.88
N GLU A 302 -15.70 1.39 0.08
CA GLU A 302 -16.56 2.54 0.27
C GLU A 302 -18.00 2.14 0.64
N GLU A 303 -18.48 2.55 1.81
CA GLU A 303 -19.88 2.94 1.97
C GLU A 303 -19.95 4.29 2.69
N ASN A 304 -20.59 5.23 2.00
CA ASN A 304 -20.93 6.57 2.44
C ASN A 304 -22.10 6.47 3.43
N GLU A 305 -21.83 6.61 4.74
CA GLU A 305 -22.89 6.69 5.75
C GLU A 305 -23.32 8.16 5.93
N GLU A 306 -24.42 8.53 5.26
CA GLU A 306 -25.27 9.62 5.74
C GLU A 306 -25.93 9.15 7.05
N ALA A 307 -25.54 9.79 8.15
CA ALA A 307 -26.11 9.57 9.48
C ALA A 307 -27.62 9.87 9.49
N PRO A 308 -28.48 9.01 10.07
CA PRO A 308 -29.87 9.37 10.28
C PRO A 308 -30.00 10.27 11.51
N GLU A 309 -30.43 11.51 11.29
CA GLU A 309 -30.91 12.38 12.37
C GLU A 309 -32.23 11.86 12.94
N ASP A 310 -32.30 11.96 14.26
CA ASP A 310 -33.33 11.48 15.17
C ASP A 310 -34.71 12.11 14.91
N SER A 311 -35.73 11.32 15.21
CA SER A 311 -37.14 11.65 15.07
C SER A 311 -37.62 12.66 16.11
N SER A 312 -38.42 13.65 15.69
CA SER A 312 -39.63 14.04 16.43
C SER A 312 -40.52 15.04 15.67
N ASN A 313 -41.79 14.64 15.54
CA ASN A 313 -43.02 15.42 15.65
C ASN A 313 -43.49 16.46 14.62
N GLU A 314 -44.75 16.22 14.26
CA GLU A 314 -45.89 17.16 14.17
C GLU A 314 -46.27 17.76 12.80
N GLU A 315 -47.44 17.26 12.37
CA GLU A 315 -48.56 17.85 11.63
C GLU A 315 -48.46 19.34 11.21
N ASP A 316 -48.79 19.59 9.94
CA ASP A 316 -50.01 20.29 9.49
C ASP A 316 -49.81 21.38 8.41
N THR A 317 -50.79 21.41 7.49
CA THR A 317 -51.23 22.49 6.59
C THR A 317 -50.38 23.01 5.41
N ASP A 318 -50.90 22.71 4.21
CA ASP A 318 -51.38 23.58 3.10
C ASP A 318 -50.64 24.86 2.61
N ASP A 319 -50.83 25.05 1.30
CA ASP A 319 -50.80 26.27 0.48
C ASP A 319 -49.50 26.91 -0.10
N THR A 320 -49.36 26.68 -1.41
CA THR A 320 -49.19 27.66 -2.52
C THR A 320 -47.84 28.28 -2.92
N GLU A 321 -47.58 28.04 -4.21
CA GLU A 321 -47.15 28.94 -5.29
C GLU A 321 -45.66 29.27 -5.60
N ALA A 322 -45.31 28.80 -6.81
CA ALA A 322 -44.67 29.52 -7.92
C ALA A 322 -43.15 29.78 -7.88
N GLY A 323 -42.44 29.15 -8.83
CA GLY A 323 -41.10 29.63 -9.20
C GLY A 323 -40.26 28.74 -10.13
N SER A 324 -40.61 28.72 -11.42
CA SER A 324 -39.71 28.56 -12.59
C SER A 324 -38.75 27.35 -12.72
N LYS A 325 -38.94 26.66 -13.85
CA LYS A 325 -38.16 25.53 -14.37
C LYS A 325 -36.75 25.95 -14.82
N ILE A 326 -35.71 25.24 -14.38
CA ILE A 326 -34.44 25.13 -15.12
C ILE A 326 -34.14 23.65 -15.37
N ARG A 327 -33.86 23.38 -16.64
CA ARG A 327 -33.70 22.08 -17.29
C ARG A 327 -32.27 21.57 -17.05
N GLN A 328 -32.07 20.69 -16.08
CA GLN A 328 -30.83 19.90 -15.97
C GLN A 328 -30.85 18.77 -17.01
N GLN A 329 -29.87 18.76 -17.90
CA GLN A 329 -29.60 17.68 -18.83
C GLN A 329 -28.38 16.89 -18.36
N SER A 330 -28.69 15.73 -17.78
CA SER A 330 -28.07 14.41 -18.00
C SER A 330 -26.55 14.27 -17.93
N SER A 331 -26.07 13.82 -16.78
CA SER A 331 -24.91 12.93 -16.63
C SER A 331 -25.22 11.53 -17.22
N PRO A 332 -24.22 10.74 -17.65
CA PRO A 332 -24.46 9.38 -18.13
C PRO A 332 -24.91 8.46 -16.97
N PRO A 333 -25.70 7.41 -17.24
CA PRO A 333 -26.31 6.61 -16.19
C PRO A 333 -25.27 5.73 -15.48
N ALA A 334 -25.18 5.89 -14.16
CA ALA A 334 -24.69 4.87 -13.26
C ALA A 334 -25.50 3.59 -13.51
N GLY A 335 -24.82 2.55 -14.01
CA GLY A 335 -25.41 1.24 -14.23
C GLY A 335 -25.71 0.56 -12.91
N GLY A 336 -26.87 0.86 -12.31
CA GLY A 336 -27.38 0.15 -11.15
C GLY A 336 -27.56 -1.33 -11.47
N ARG A 337 -26.69 -2.18 -10.91
CA ARG A 337 -26.92 -3.62 -10.88
C ARG A 337 -27.88 -3.91 -9.73
N LYS A 338 -28.99 -4.56 -10.07
CA LYS A 338 -29.96 -5.07 -9.09
C LYS A 338 -29.31 -6.24 -8.35
N GLY A 339 -29.14 -6.08 -7.03
CA GLY A 339 -28.63 -7.11 -6.14
C GLY A 339 -29.49 -8.36 -6.16
N GLY A 340 -28.86 -9.48 -6.53
CA GLY A 340 -29.35 -10.83 -6.28
C GLY A 340 -28.55 -11.47 -5.13
N PRO A 341 -29.07 -12.52 -4.49
CA PRO A 341 -28.44 -13.10 -3.30
C PRO A 341 -27.29 -14.03 -3.70
N GLU A 342 -26.10 -13.50 -4.03
CA GLU A 342 -24.82 -14.25 -4.09
C GLU A 342 -23.59 -13.37 -4.48
N GLU A 343 -23.46 -12.12 -4.02
CA GLU A 343 -22.18 -11.39 -4.18
C GLU A 343 -21.15 -11.88 -3.16
N ARG A 344 -20.50 -13.00 -3.47
CA ARG A 344 -19.18 -13.30 -2.91
C ARG A 344 -18.22 -12.23 -3.45
N LEU A 345 -17.66 -11.43 -2.56
CA LEU A 345 -16.65 -10.40 -2.84
C LEU A 345 -15.60 -10.95 -3.82
N GLN A 346 -15.43 -10.29 -4.96
CA GLN A 346 -14.52 -10.74 -6.01
C GLN A 346 -13.07 -10.47 -5.58
N GLU A 347 -12.26 -11.53 -5.49
CA GLU A 347 -10.85 -11.40 -5.10
C GLU A 347 -10.06 -10.48 -6.05
N PRO A 348 -9.06 -9.73 -5.54
CA PRO A 348 -8.29 -8.80 -6.34
C PRO A 348 -7.52 -9.45 -7.49
N ASP A 349 -7.14 -8.63 -8.47
CA ASP A 349 -6.45 -9.07 -9.67
C ASP A 349 -5.09 -9.74 -9.40
N SER A 350 -4.41 -9.27 -8.35
CA SER A 350 -3.10 -9.70 -7.87
C SER A 350 -3.07 -11.13 -7.33
N PHE A 351 -4.22 -11.67 -6.91
CA PHE A 351 -4.35 -13.01 -6.36
C PHE A 351 -4.27 -14.08 -7.44
N SER A 352 -3.65 -15.20 -7.11
CA SER A 352 -3.63 -16.39 -7.93
C SER A 352 -4.93 -17.19 -7.77
N ARG A 353 -5.39 -17.77 -8.88
CA ARG A 353 -6.43 -18.81 -8.84
C ARG A 353 -5.92 -20.13 -8.24
N VAL A 354 -4.59 -20.31 -8.11
CA VAL A 354 -3.97 -21.44 -7.41
C VAL A 354 -3.94 -21.16 -5.91
N ARG A 355 -5.04 -21.50 -5.22
CA ARG A 355 -5.28 -21.10 -3.83
C ARG A 355 -4.41 -21.79 -2.79
N ASP A 356 -4.31 -23.12 -2.88
CA ASP A 356 -3.62 -23.95 -1.89
C ASP A 356 -2.44 -24.66 -2.54
N LEU A 357 -1.23 -24.15 -2.27
CA LEU A 357 0.02 -24.75 -2.72
C LEU A 357 0.44 -25.95 -1.85
N GLY A 358 -0.37 -26.37 -0.89
CA GLY A 358 -0.22 -27.60 -0.11
C GLY A 358 -0.89 -28.82 -0.76
N ARG A 359 -1.74 -28.62 -1.77
CA ARG A 359 -2.38 -29.71 -2.54
C ARG A 359 -1.37 -30.51 -3.35
N ASP A 360 -1.80 -31.68 -3.81
CA ASP A 360 -1.02 -32.51 -4.72
C ASP A 360 -0.66 -31.74 -6.01
N GLU A 361 0.62 -31.78 -6.41
CA GLU A 361 1.07 -30.99 -7.55
C GLU A 361 0.49 -31.47 -8.88
N GLU A 362 0.16 -32.75 -9.04
CA GLU A 362 -0.45 -33.26 -10.28
C GLU A 362 -1.89 -32.78 -10.42
N GLU A 363 -2.61 -32.70 -9.30
CA GLU A 363 -3.94 -32.08 -9.25
C GLU A 363 -3.88 -30.59 -9.62
N ILE A 364 -2.97 -29.82 -9.03
CA ILE A 364 -2.80 -28.40 -9.38
C ILE A 364 -2.46 -28.26 -10.88
N ARG A 365 -1.55 -29.09 -11.41
CA ARG A 365 -1.19 -29.03 -12.85
C ARG A 365 -2.33 -29.43 -13.78
N ARG A 366 -3.25 -30.29 -13.34
CA ARG A 366 -4.43 -30.65 -14.13
C ARG A 366 -5.38 -29.46 -14.27
N GLU A 367 -5.53 -28.66 -13.22
CA GLU A 367 -6.33 -27.43 -13.21
C GLU A 367 -5.59 -26.25 -13.87
N PHE A 368 -4.27 -26.15 -13.65
CA PHE A 368 -3.41 -25.06 -14.08
C PHE A 368 -2.14 -25.61 -14.76
N PRO A 369 -2.21 -26.03 -16.04
CA PRO A 369 -1.11 -26.72 -16.73
C PRO A 369 0.19 -25.93 -16.84
N ASP A 370 0.12 -24.60 -16.84
CA ASP A 370 1.29 -23.73 -16.95
C ASP A 370 1.99 -23.47 -15.61
N TRP A 371 1.38 -23.87 -14.49
CA TRP A 371 1.89 -23.63 -13.13
C TRP A 371 3.33 -24.14 -12.98
N PRO A 372 4.26 -23.32 -12.44
CA PRO A 372 5.67 -23.64 -12.42
C PRO A 372 6.10 -24.76 -11.45
N GLY A 373 5.22 -25.20 -10.55
CA GLY A 373 5.53 -26.21 -9.53
C GLY A 373 6.19 -25.63 -8.29
N SER A 374 6.09 -26.33 -7.16
CA SER A 374 6.65 -25.85 -5.88
C SER A 374 8.17 -25.76 -5.91
N ALA A 375 8.84 -26.61 -6.69
CA ALA A 375 10.29 -26.56 -6.90
C ALA A 375 10.78 -25.29 -7.61
N ALA A 376 9.87 -24.48 -8.16
CA ALA A 376 10.22 -23.17 -8.70
C ALA A 376 10.12 -22.04 -7.67
N ALA A 377 9.50 -22.27 -6.52
CA ALA A 377 9.42 -21.33 -5.42
C ALA A 377 10.73 -21.26 -4.64
N ILE A 378 11.01 -20.11 -4.07
CA ILE A 378 11.99 -19.95 -3.00
C ILE A 378 11.23 -19.98 -1.68
N GLU A 379 11.58 -20.91 -0.79
CA GLU A 379 11.00 -20.94 0.55
C GLU A 379 11.86 -20.14 1.52
N VAL A 380 11.24 -19.26 2.29
CA VAL A 380 11.88 -18.43 3.32
C VAL A 380 11.12 -18.59 4.62
N VAL A 381 11.83 -18.91 5.70
CA VAL A 381 11.25 -18.90 7.05
C VAL A 381 11.72 -17.64 7.76
N VAL A 382 10.77 -16.78 8.11
CA VAL A 382 11.00 -15.58 8.91
C VAL A 382 10.66 -15.92 10.36
N ASN A 383 11.63 -15.72 11.25
CA ASN A 383 11.52 -15.92 12.68
C ASN A 383 11.44 -14.58 13.41
N GLU A 384 11.07 -14.63 14.69
CA GLU A 384 11.00 -13.43 15.54
C GLU A 384 12.30 -12.62 15.47
N GLY A 385 12.16 -11.31 15.31
CA GLY A 385 13.26 -10.38 15.18
C GLY A 385 13.88 -10.27 13.78
N GLN A 386 13.41 -11.08 12.83
CA GLN A 386 13.87 -11.01 11.44
C GLN A 386 12.99 -10.10 10.59
N MET A 387 13.62 -9.55 9.55
CA MET A 387 12.97 -8.75 8.52
C MET A 387 13.15 -9.40 7.15
N LEU A 388 12.11 -9.37 6.32
CA LEU A 388 12.14 -9.77 4.93
C LEU A 388 11.84 -8.56 4.05
N TYR A 389 12.81 -8.09 3.29
CA TYR A 389 12.56 -7.19 2.17
C TYR A 389 12.06 -8.00 0.97
N LEU A 390 10.93 -7.60 0.41
CA LEU A 390 10.27 -8.23 -0.73
C LEU A 390 9.91 -7.15 -1.77
N PRO A 391 10.51 -7.15 -2.96
CA PRO A 391 10.19 -6.18 -3.99
C PRO A 391 8.79 -6.36 -4.57
N ALA A 392 8.17 -5.28 -5.04
CA ALA A 392 6.88 -5.30 -5.73
C ALA A 392 6.81 -6.35 -6.87
N GLY A 393 5.65 -6.99 -6.99
CA GLY A 393 5.35 -8.01 -8.01
C GLY A 393 5.93 -9.40 -7.74
N TRP A 394 6.65 -9.60 -6.64
CA TRP A 394 7.02 -10.94 -6.19
C TRP A 394 5.80 -11.64 -5.63
N PHE A 395 5.43 -12.75 -6.27
CA PHE A 395 4.34 -13.58 -5.80
C PHE A 395 4.76 -14.31 -4.53
N HIS A 396 3.87 -14.36 -3.55
CA HIS A 396 4.13 -14.96 -2.28
C HIS A 396 2.88 -15.62 -1.69
N GLU A 397 3.07 -16.79 -1.09
CA GLU A 397 2.13 -17.40 -0.16
C GLU A 397 2.75 -17.31 1.23
N VAL A 398 2.05 -16.71 2.19
CA VAL A 398 2.51 -16.57 3.57
C VAL A 398 1.75 -17.51 4.47
N THR A 399 2.45 -18.44 5.11
CA THR A 399 1.88 -19.28 6.15
C THR A 399 2.33 -18.81 7.52
N SER A 400 1.36 -18.39 8.33
CA SER A 400 1.49 -17.87 9.68
C SER A 400 1.40 -18.97 10.72
N TYR A 401 2.30 -18.98 11.70
CA TYR A 401 2.32 -19.95 12.79
C TYR A 401 2.47 -19.27 14.15
N GLY A 402 1.88 -19.89 15.17
CA GLY A 402 2.07 -19.55 16.58
C GLY A 402 0.75 -19.35 17.32
N LYS A 403 0.80 -19.46 18.66
CA LYS A 403 -0.36 -19.13 19.51
C LYS A 403 -0.83 -17.69 19.29
N GLN A 404 0.12 -16.82 18.99
CA GLN A 404 -0.05 -15.44 18.56
C GLN A 404 1.06 -15.16 17.55
N HIS A 405 0.77 -14.35 16.54
CA HIS A 405 1.78 -13.78 15.67
C HIS A 405 1.51 -12.30 15.48
N ILE A 406 2.58 -11.50 15.53
CA ILE A 406 2.53 -10.05 15.42
C ILE A 406 3.61 -9.64 14.42
N ALA A 407 3.25 -8.84 13.42
CA ALA A 407 4.20 -8.30 12.47
C ALA A 407 3.84 -6.87 12.10
N LEU A 408 4.87 -6.06 11.82
CA LEU A 408 4.74 -4.77 11.15
C LEU A 408 5.25 -4.94 9.72
N SER A 409 4.55 -4.40 8.72
CA SER A 409 5.07 -4.33 7.36
C SER A 409 5.08 -2.90 6.84
N TYR A 410 6.17 -2.52 6.20
CA TYR A 410 6.32 -1.21 5.58
C TYR A 410 6.20 -1.37 4.07
N TRP A 411 5.09 -0.88 3.52
CA TRP A 411 4.92 -0.73 2.09
C TRP A 411 5.54 0.58 1.62
N MET A 412 6.40 0.50 0.62
CA MET A 412 7.08 1.62 -0.01
C MET A 412 6.67 1.68 -1.48
N HIS A 413 6.56 2.89 -2.02
CA HIS A 413 6.40 3.05 -3.46
C HIS A 413 7.58 2.39 -4.19
N PRO A 414 7.35 1.51 -5.17
CA PRO A 414 8.43 0.77 -5.79
C PRO A 414 9.37 1.72 -6.55
N PRO A 415 10.69 1.62 -6.39
CA PRO A 415 11.62 2.47 -7.13
C PRO A 415 11.57 2.17 -8.63
N ASP A 416 11.61 3.20 -9.46
CA ASP A 416 11.71 3.10 -10.92
C ASP A 416 13.10 3.50 -11.45
N ASN A 417 13.95 4.12 -10.61
CA ASN A 417 15.39 4.22 -10.84
C ASN A 417 16.13 3.09 -10.11
N LEU A 418 16.69 2.16 -10.88
CA LEU A 418 17.39 0.98 -10.36
C LEU A 418 18.91 1.04 -10.54
N ALA A 419 19.47 2.25 -10.69
CA ALA A 419 20.92 2.41 -10.76
C ALA A 419 21.59 1.91 -9.47
N ALA A 420 22.73 1.21 -9.59
CA ALA A 420 23.55 0.87 -8.43
C ALA A 420 24.37 2.09 -7.98
N GLY A 421 24.78 2.11 -6.72
CA GLY A 421 25.52 3.20 -6.11
C GLY A 421 24.64 4.40 -5.74
N PRO A 422 25.26 5.54 -5.39
CA PRO A 422 24.57 6.72 -4.88
C PRO A 422 23.50 7.29 -5.83
N GLU A 423 23.71 7.18 -7.15
CA GLU A 423 22.77 7.70 -8.15
C GLU A 423 21.37 7.09 -8.03
N GLY A 424 21.27 5.79 -7.79
CA GLY A 424 19.98 5.15 -7.53
C GLY A 424 19.58 5.23 -6.07
N PHE A 425 20.52 5.02 -5.15
CA PHE A 425 20.23 4.99 -3.72
C PHE A 425 19.67 6.32 -3.20
N GLU A 426 20.25 7.46 -3.60
CA GLU A 426 19.81 8.79 -3.17
C GLU A 426 18.64 9.33 -4.01
N ARG A 427 18.41 8.75 -5.20
CA ARG A 427 17.33 9.14 -6.12
C ARG A 427 16.60 7.91 -6.66
N PRO A 428 15.87 7.16 -5.81
CA PRO A 428 15.20 5.92 -6.20
C PRO A 428 14.04 6.10 -7.19
N TYR A 429 13.56 7.34 -7.36
CA TYR A 429 12.47 7.71 -8.24
C TYR A 429 12.97 8.60 -9.39
N THR A 430 12.49 8.36 -10.61
CA THR A 430 12.86 9.14 -11.80
C THR A 430 12.17 10.50 -11.86
N SER A 431 11.04 10.64 -11.17
CA SER A 431 10.31 11.90 -11.01
C SER A 431 10.41 12.41 -9.56
N ASP A 432 10.18 13.71 -9.38
CA ASP A 432 10.12 14.32 -8.05
C ASP A 432 8.74 14.14 -7.37
N PHE A 433 7.81 13.41 -7.98
CA PHE A 433 6.44 13.20 -7.48
C PHE A 433 6.46 12.64 -6.05
N TRP A 434 6.87 11.38 -5.87
CA TRP A 434 6.89 10.74 -4.54
C TRP A 434 7.77 11.46 -3.53
N PRO A 435 9.03 11.86 -3.83
CA PRO A 435 9.87 12.56 -2.86
C PRO A 435 9.28 13.87 -2.34
N GLN A 436 8.60 14.65 -3.20
CA GLN A 436 8.01 15.93 -2.79
C GLN A 436 6.68 15.73 -2.09
N THR A 437 5.85 14.80 -2.56
CA THR A 437 4.63 14.38 -1.86
C THR A 437 4.93 13.94 -0.42
N TRP A 438 6.00 13.16 -0.24
CA TRP A 438 6.42 12.73 1.10
C TRP A 438 6.95 13.87 1.97
N ARG A 439 7.69 14.82 1.40
CA ARG A 439 8.16 16.00 2.15
C ARG A 439 6.99 16.84 2.65
N ALA A 440 5.98 17.05 1.81
CA ALA A 440 4.76 17.74 2.21
C ALA A 440 4.10 17.06 3.44
N LEU A 441 3.98 15.72 3.43
CA LEU A 441 3.42 14.96 4.55
C LEU A 441 4.29 14.92 5.83
N SER A 442 5.60 15.07 5.71
CA SER A 442 6.54 14.88 6.83
C SER A 442 7.02 16.18 7.49
N ASP A 443 6.91 17.30 6.78
CA ASP A 443 7.24 18.63 7.30
C ASP A 443 6.03 19.36 7.93
N GLY A 444 4.81 18.84 7.75
CA GLY A 444 3.58 19.25 8.45
C GLY A 444 3.42 18.55 9.79
#